data_AF-A0A7W9H9H6-F1
#
_entry.id   AF-A0A7W9H9H6-F1
#
_cell.length_a   1.000
_cell.length_b   1.000
_cell.length_c   1.000
_cell.angle_alpha   90.00
_cell.angle_beta   90.00
_cell.angle_gamma   90.00
#
_symmetry.space_group_name_H-M   'P 1'
#
loop_
_entity.id
_entity.type
_entity.pdbx_description
1 polymer ?
#
loop_
_entity_poly.entity_id
_entity_poly.type
_entity_poly.pdbx_seq_one_letter_code
_entity_poly.pdbx_strand_id
1 'polypeptide(L)'
;MKAPRNGAKNVYVQGLEVNRPDVDEGLTPPLAARQGRCAGFDMGPRPSSWGTGRHAAPVSITQDDEVPAPRADVLHGEGAPFHDTSATDAAVTSVELPVADRARAVPYTLTSSSDRAMAPSGWTLQRSSGGTAWQTLDRRSGESFAWDGQTRAFIVRPPGTYEKYRLVLDGEGTPAEVELLA
;
A
#
# COMPACT_ATOMS: atom_id res chain seq x y z
N MET A 1 -7.43 -10.40 -33.33
CA MET A 1 -6.43 -9.32 -33.46
C MET A 1 -6.01 -9.22 -34.92
N LYS A 2 -5.89 -8.00 -35.47
CA LYS A 2 -5.42 -7.73 -36.83
C LYS A 2 -4.42 -6.57 -36.81
N ALA A 3 -3.32 -6.69 -37.54
CA ALA A 3 -2.32 -5.64 -37.69
C ALA A 3 -1.85 -5.58 -39.15
N PRO A 4 -2.71 -5.12 -40.08
CA PRO A 4 -2.35 -5.01 -41.48
C PRO A 4 -1.08 -4.17 -41.66
N ARG A 5 -0.25 -4.53 -42.64
CA ARG A 5 1.03 -3.87 -42.98
C ARG A 5 2.14 -3.98 -41.95
N ASN A 6 1.96 -4.73 -40.85
CA ASN A 6 3.06 -5.03 -39.93
C ASN A 6 4.20 -5.75 -40.68
N GLY A 7 5.43 -5.34 -40.40
CA GLY A 7 6.64 -5.89 -41.00
C GLY A 7 7.88 -5.10 -40.59
N ALA A 8 9.06 -5.53 -41.03
CA ALA A 8 10.34 -4.94 -40.61
C ALA A 8 10.46 -3.43 -40.83
N LYS A 9 9.66 -2.86 -41.74
CA LYS A 9 9.61 -1.41 -42.00
C LYS A 9 8.51 -0.69 -41.22
N ASN A 10 7.44 -1.37 -40.81
CA ASN A 10 6.24 -0.77 -40.21
C ASN A 10 6.06 -1.33 -38.80
N VAL A 11 6.81 -0.78 -37.85
CA VAL A 11 6.87 -1.26 -36.46
C VAL A 11 6.14 -0.34 -35.47
N TYR A 12 5.75 0.86 -35.89
CA TYR A 12 5.14 1.85 -35.01
C TYR A 12 3.61 1.85 -35.15
N VAL A 13 2.91 1.80 -34.02
CA VAL A 13 1.45 1.93 -33.98
C VAL A 13 1.07 3.37 -34.32
N GLN A 14 0.15 3.52 -35.28
CA GLN A 14 -0.42 4.80 -35.71
C GLN A 14 -1.84 5.00 -35.16
N GLY A 15 -2.50 3.91 -34.76
CA GLY A 15 -3.87 3.91 -34.24
C GLY A 15 -4.30 2.52 -33.77
N LEU A 16 -5.31 2.48 -32.90
CA LEU A 16 -5.96 1.26 -32.44
C LEU A 16 -7.48 1.40 -32.53
N GLU A 17 -8.12 0.48 -33.24
CA GLU A 17 -9.56 0.37 -33.28
C GLU A 17 -10.05 -0.82 -32.45
N VAL A 18 -10.97 -0.57 -31.53
CA VAL A 18 -11.70 -1.60 -30.78
C VAL A 18 -13.20 -1.39 -30.98
N ASN A 19 -13.78 -2.15 -31.92
CA ASN A 19 -15.21 -2.10 -32.26
C ASN A 19 -15.76 -0.71 -32.68
N ARG A 20 -15.18 -0.08 -33.72
CA ARG A 20 -15.71 1.11 -34.44
C ARG A 20 -16.54 2.08 -33.55
N PRO A 21 -15.91 3.04 -32.84
CA PRO A 21 -15.06 4.08 -33.44
C PRO A 21 -13.66 4.14 -32.81
N ASP A 22 -12.80 4.98 -33.39
CA ASP A 22 -11.38 5.15 -33.05
C ASP A 22 -11.16 5.39 -31.56
N VAL A 23 -10.27 4.60 -30.95
CA VAL A 23 -9.89 4.74 -29.54
C VAL A 23 -8.52 5.40 -29.51
N ASP A 24 -8.49 6.66 -29.06
CA ASP A 24 -7.26 7.44 -28.88
C ASP A 24 -6.59 7.20 -27.50
N GLU A 25 -7.14 6.25 -26.74
CA GLU A 25 -6.55 5.77 -25.48
C GLU A 25 -5.40 4.81 -25.79
N GLY A 26 -4.20 5.10 -25.28
CA GLY A 26 -3.00 4.29 -25.50
C GLY A 26 -3.04 2.90 -24.83
N LEU A 27 -4.09 2.62 -24.04
CA LEU A 27 -4.30 1.36 -23.37
C LEU A 27 -5.77 0.94 -23.44
N THR A 28 -6.02 -0.31 -23.77
CA THR A 28 -7.37 -0.88 -23.71
C THR A 28 -7.67 -1.33 -22.28
N PRO A 29 -8.74 -0.85 -21.61
CA PRO A 29 -9.09 -1.31 -20.27
C PRO A 29 -9.30 -2.83 -20.23
N PRO A 30 -8.99 -3.53 -19.11
CA PRO A 30 -9.18 -4.98 -18.99
C PRO A 30 -10.61 -5.46 -19.29
N LEU A 31 -11.60 -4.59 -19.11
CA LEU A 31 -13.01 -4.83 -19.43
C LEU A 31 -13.31 -5.00 -20.93
N ALA A 32 -12.45 -4.49 -21.84
CA ALA A 32 -12.63 -4.63 -23.28
C ALA A 32 -12.25 -6.02 -23.83
N ALA A 33 -11.46 -6.81 -23.08
CA ALA A 33 -10.95 -8.10 -23.55
C ALA A 33 -11.95 -9.27 -23.37
N ARG A 34 -13.02 -9.11 -22.57
CA ARG A 34 -13.89 -10.23 -22.15
C ARG A 34 -14.97 -10.68 -23.14
N GLN A 35 -15.04 -10.15 -24.37
CA GLN A 35 -16.16 -10.44 -25.30
C GLN A 35 -15.74 -10.78 -26.74
N GLY A 36 -14.66 -11.53 -26.97
CA GLY A 36 -14.29 -11.97 -28.33
C GLY A 36 -14.04 -10.83 -29.32
N ARG A 37 -13.68 -9.64 -28.81
CA ARG A 37 -13.53 -8.41 -29.60
C ARG A 37 -12.26 -8.47 -30.44
N CYS A 38 -12.36 -8.07 -31.71
CA CYS A 38 -11.20 -7.97 -32.60
C CYS A 38 -10.60 -6.56 -32.54
N ALA A 39 -9.42 -6.43 -31.93
CA ALA A 39 -8.59 -5.24 -32.02
C ALA A 39 -7.89 -5.16 -33.39
N GLY A 40 -7.90 -3.99 -34.01
CA GLY A 40 -7.19 -3.66 -35.25
C GLY A 40 -6.12 -2.59 -35.00
N PHE A 41 -4.86 -2.88 -35.31
CA PHE A 41 -3.76 -1.92 -35.23
C PHE A 41 -3.44 -1.35 -36.62
N ASP A 42 -3.35 -0.03 -36.74
CA ASP A 42 -2.74 0.61 -37.90
C ASP A 42 -1.24 0.76 -37.66
N MET A 43 -0.43 0.27 -38.61
CA MET A 43 1.03 0.14 -38.47
C MET A 43 1.75 1.02 -39.50
N GLY A 44 2.77 1.75 -39.06
CA GLY A 44 3.52 2.69 -39.89
C GLY A 44 5.04 2.67 -39.63
N PRO A 45 5.83 3.29 -40.53
CA PRO A 45 7.29 3.23 -40.48
C PRO A 45 7.96 4.29 -39.62
N ARG A 46 7.18 5.18 -38.98
CA ARG A 46 7.70 6.27 -38.14
C ARG A 46 6.91 6.37 -36.84
N PRO A 47 7.51 6.88 -35.75
CA PRO A 47 6.77 7.23 -34.54
C PRO A 47 5.57 8.12 -34.85
N SER A 48 4.48 7.92 -34.11
CA SER A 48 3.24 8.68 -34.25
C SER A 48 2.90 9.42 -32.96
N SER A 49 1.90 10.29 -33.00
CA SER A 49 1.33 10.92 -31.80
C SER A 49 0.28 10.06 -31.09
N TRP A 50 -0.03 8.87 -31.61
CA TRP A 50 -1.01 7.97 -30.98
C TRP A 50 -0.54 7.59 -29.58
N GLY A 51 -1.45 7.64 -28.59
CA GLY A 51 -1.14 7.32 -27.20
C GLY A 51 -0.43 8.44 -26.42
N THR A 52 -0.24 9.64 -27.00
CA THR A 52 0.47 10.77 -26.34
C THR A 52 -0.45 11.82 -25.71
N GLY A 53 -1.77 11.67 -25.86
CA GLY A 53 -2.73 12.59 -25.27
C GLY A 53 -2.74 12.55 -23.73
N ARG A 54 -3.16 13.65 -23.09
CA ARG A 54 -3.23 13.79 -21.62
C ARG A 54 -4.04 12.69 -20.89
N HIS A 55 -4.91 11.98 -21.60
CA HIS A 55 -5.74 10.89 -21.07
C HIS A 55 -5.38 9.52 -21.68
N ALA A 56 -4.31 9.46 -22.46
CA ALA A 56 -3.86 8.23 -23.12
C ALA A 56 -2.89 7.42 -22.24
N ALA A 57 -2.38 8.01 -21.17
CA ALA A 57 -1.58 7.33 -20.16
C ALA A 57 -2.44 6.33 -19.35
N PRO A 58 -1.83 5.24 -18.84
CA PRO A 58 -2.49 4.41 -17.83
C PRO A 58 -2.95 5.24 -16.64
N VAL A 59 -4.03 4.78 -16.02
CA VAL A 59 -4.47 5.33 -14.73
C VAL A 59 -3.35 5.22 -13.69
N SER A 60 -3.15 6.29 -12.93
CA SER A 60 -2.22 6.34 -11.81
C SER A 60 -2.96 6.68 -10.52
N ILE A 61 -2.42 6.25 -9.38
CA ILE A 61 -2.89 6.65 -8.05
C ILE A 61 -2.52 8.12 -7.79
N THR A 62 -1.35 8.55 -8.26
CA THR A 62 -0.93 9.95 -8.23
C THR A 62 -1.51 10.67 -9.45
N GLN A 63 -2.11 11.84 -9.22
CA GLN A 63 -2.85 12.57 -10.26
C GLN A 63 -2.14 13.84 -10.74
N ASP A 64 -1.05 14.22 -10.06
CA ASP A 64 -0.21 15.36 -10.36
C ASP A 64 1.19 14.92 -10.81
N ASP A 65 2.00 15.90 -11.21
CA ASP A 65 3.40 15.72 -11.60
C ASP A 65 4.35 15.84 -10.39
N GLU A 66 3.81 15.87 -9.16
CA GLU A 66 4.62 15.93 -7.96
C GLU A 66 5.24 14.56 -7.65
N VAL A 67 6.45 14.58 -7.06
CA VAL A 67 7.08 13.35 -6.59
C VAL A 67 6.26 12.81 -5.42
N PRO A 68 5.76 11.57 -5.48
CA PRO A 68 4.96 11.01 -4.39
C PRO A 68 5.78 10.94 -3.10
N ALA A 69 5.20 11.41 -2.00
CA ALA A 69 5.75 11.31 -0.66
C ALA A 69 4.91 10.32 0.18
N PRO A 70 5.03 9.00 -0.06
CA PRO A 70 4.34 8.01 0.75
C PRO A 70 4.83 8.07 2.19
N ARG A 71 3.96 7.70 3.13
CA ARG A 71 4.36 7.53 4.53
C ARG A 71 5.33 6.37 4.65
N ALA A 72 6.27 6.49 5.57
CA ALA A 72 7.23 5.44 5.87
C ALA A 72 7.09 5.01 7.33
N ASP A 73 7.53 3.78 7.63
CA ASP A 73 7.70 3.37 9.01
C ASP A 73 8.78 4.22 9.69
N VAL A 74 8.44 4.74 10.87
CA VAL A 74 9.32 5.60 11.66
C VAL A 74 9.88 4.90 12.89
N LEU A 75 9.65 3.60 13.03
CA LEU A 75 10.15 2.83 14.15
C LEU A 75 11.61 2.43 13.97
N HIS A 76 12.35 2.43 15.07
CA HIS A 76 13.75 2.01 15.12
C HIS A 76 13.92 0.93 16.19
N GLY A 77 13.46 -0.28 15.90
CA GLY A 77 13.63 -1.44 16.75
C GLY A 77 14.41 -2.55 16.05
N GLU A 78 15.07 -3.39 16.84
CA GLU A 78 15.75 -4.59 16.36
C GLU A 78 14.89 -5.82 16.67
N GLY A 79 14.85 -6.78 15.76
CA GLY A 79 14.07 -8.01 15.89
C GLY A 79 12.57 -7.82 15.63
N ALA A 80 11.82 -8.90 15.83
CA ALA A 80 10.37 -8.81 15.90
C ALA A 80 9.95 -7.99 17.14
N PRO A 81 8.91 -7.14 17.05
CA PRO A 81 8.02 -6.97 15.90
C PRO A 81 8.37 -5.74 15.01
N PHE A 82 9.65 -5.43 14.79
CA PHE A 82 10.09 -4.23 14.04
C PHE A 82 10.80 -4.50 12.71
N HIS A 83 11.06 -5.76 12.39
CA HIS A 83 11.67 -6.10 11.11
C HIS A 83 10.62 -6.16 10.00
N ASP A 84 11.00 -5.73 8.79
CA ASP A 84 10.19 -5.76 7.56
C ASP A 84 9.92 -7.20 7.02
N THR A 85 9.86 -8.19 7.91
CA THR A 85 9.56 -9.57 7.58
C THR A 85 8.60 -10.17 8.60
N SER A 86 7.55 -10.81 8.10
CA SER A 86 6.61 -11.58 8.91
C SER A 86 7.11 -13.00 9.24
N ALA A 87 8.40 -13.29 9.00
CA ALA A 87 9.00 -14.62 9.26
C ALA A 87 9.35 -14.84 10.74
N THR A 88 9.33 -13.78 11.54
CA THR A 88 9.59 -13.81 12.98
C THR A 88 8.45 -13.14 13.73
N ASP A 89 8.17 -13.61 14.93
CA ASP A 89 7.17 -13.06 15.84
C ASP A 89 7.71 -13.00 17.27
N ALA A 90 7.08 -12.18 18.12
CA ALA A 90 7.50 -12.00 19.50
C ALA A 90 6.29 -12.08 20.45
N ALA A 91 6.34 -12.98 21.43
CA ALA A 91 5.40 -12.99 22.54
C ALA A 91 5.60 -11.74 23.41
N VAL A 92 4.60 -10.87 23.44
CA VAL A 92 4.66 -9.58 24.13
C VAL A 92 3.34 -9.30 24.84
N THR A 93 3.41 -8.50 25.90
CA THR A 93 2.24 -7.87 26.53
C THR A 93 2.23 -6.36 26.30
N SER A 94 3.40 -5.78 26.02
CA SER A 94 3.56 -4.40 25.58
C SER A 94 4.80 -4.28 24.70
N VAL A 95 4.73 -3.37 23.73
CA VAL A 95 5.81 -3.04 22.80
C VAL A 95 6.06 -1.54 22.89
N GLU A 96 7.24 -1.13 23.34
CA GLU A 96 7.69 0.25 23.18
C GLU A 96 7.97 0.49 21.70
N LEU A 97 7.50 1.60 21.14
CA LEU A 97 7.59 1.90 19.72
C LEU A 97 8.56 3.10 19.54
N PRO A 98 9.88 2.84 19.48
CA PRO A 98 10.90 3.88 19.47
C PRO A 98 10.88 4.63 18.13
N VAL A 99 10.75 5.96 18.19
CA VAL A 99 10.91 6.87 17.04
C VAL A 99 12.17 7.71 17.26
N ALA A 100 12.81 8.20 16.20
CA ALA A 100 14.11 8.89 16.31
C ALA A 100 14.06 10.14 17.22
N ASP A 101 13.10 11.03 16.95
CA ASP A 101 12.90 12.27 17.71
C ASP A 101 11.42 12.47 18.06
N ARG A 102 10.62 12.79 17.04
CA ARG A 102 9.18 12.96 17.12
C ARG A 102 8.55 12.50 15.84
N ALA A 103 7.47 11.75 15.93
CA ALA A 103 6.71 11.29 14.77
C ALA A 103 5.29 11.83 14.79
N ARG A 104 4.70 12.01 13.61
CA ARG A 104 3.27 12.33 13.44
C ARG A 104 2.56 11.16 12.77
N ALA A 105 2.48 10.04 13.50
CA ALA A 105 1.84 8.83 13.01
C ALA A 105 0.40 9.06 12.53
N VAL A 106 0.05 8.52 11.37
CA VAL A 106 -1.29 8.66 10.79
C VAL A 106 -2.02 7.31 10.75
N PRO A 107 -1.43 6.25 10.17
CA PRO A 107 -1.81 4.89 10.57
C PRO A 107 -0.68 4.19 11.33
N TYR A 108 -1.08 3.14 12.06
CA TYR A 108 -0.18 2.07 12.45
C TYR A 108 -0.69 0.76 11.82
N THR A 109 0.21 -0.18 11.60
CA THR A 109 -0.12 -1.52 11.14
C THR A 109 0.18 -2.54 12.23
N LEU A 110 -0.51 -3.67 12.14
CA LEU A 110 -0.25 -4.85 12.96
C LEU A 110 -0.35 -6.07 12.06
N THR A 111 0.70 -6.89 12.02
CA THR A 111 0.76 -8.12 11.24
C THR A 111 0.67 -9.33 12.18
N SER A 112 -0.28 -10.23 11.92
CA SER A 112 -0.36 -11.50 12.65
C SER A 112 0.85 -12.40 12.34
N SER A 113 1.24 -13.26 13.29
CA SER A 113 2.23 -14.30 13.04
C SER A 113 1.73 -15.37 12.07
N SER A 114 2.57 -16.38 11.83
CA SER A 114 2.19 -17.59 11.09
C SER A 114 1.11 -18.43 11.79
N ASP A 115 0.81 -18.13 13.06
CA ASP A 115 -0.37 -18.64 13.76
C ASP A 115 -1.27 -17.45 14.15
N ARG A 116 -2.23 -17.12 13.28
CA ARG A 116 -3.13 -15.98 13.51
C ARG A 116 -3.95 -16.06 14.80
N ALA A 117 -4.10 -17.25 15.40
CA ALA A 117 -4.81 -17.41 16.66
C ALA A 117 -4.04 -16.82 17.86
N MET A 118 -2.72 -16.64 17.70
CA MET A 118 -1.85 -16.02 18.70
C MET A 118 -1.74 -14.50 18.53
N ALA A 119 -2.32 -13.93 17.46
CA ALA A 119 -2.38 -12.48 17.29
C ALA A 119 -3.22 -11.84 18.41
N PRO A 120 -2.86 -10.64 18.90
CA PRO A 120 -3.65 -9.97 19.92
C PRO A 120 -5.05 -9.64 19.39
N SER A 121 -6.05 -9.77 20.26
CA SER A 121 -7.44 -9.44 19.94
C SER A 121 -7.89 -8.08 20.51
N GLY A 122 -7.05 -7.45 21.33
CA GLY A 122 -7.30 -6.13 21.89
C GLY A 122 -6.00 -5.46 22.32
N TRP A 123 -5.96 -4.13 22.22
CA TRP A 123 -4.79 -3.33 22.57
C TRP A 123 -5.13 -1.84 22.69
N THR A 124 -4.22 -1.10 23.31
CA THR A 124 -4.24 0.35 23.41
C THR A 124 -2.95 0.93 22.84
N LEU A 125 -3.05 1.76 21.81
CA LEU A 125 -1.93 2.59 21.35
C LEU A 125 -1.86 3.82 22.26
N GLN A 126 -0.69 4.07 22.83
CA GLN A 126 -0.44 5.20 23.72
C GLN A 126 0.71 6.05 23.23
N ARG A 127 0.73 7.31 23.67
CA ARG A 127 1.82 8.25 23.42
C ARG A 127 2.27 8.99 24.67
N SER A 128 3.46 9.57 24.62
CA SER A 128 3.97 10.53 25.60
C SER A 128 4.74 11.67 24.90
N SER A 129 4.73 12.86 25.49
CA SER A 129 5.42 14.06 24.99
C SER A 129 6.74 14.33 25.72
N GLY A 130 7.43 13.27 26.18
CA GLY A 130 8.74 13.37 26.86
C GLY A 130 8.74 13.05 28.36
N GLY A 131 7.60 12.66 28.92
CA GLY A 131 7.47 12.28 30.34
C GLY A 131 7.10 10.81 30.56
N THR A 132 6.82 10.45 31.81
CA THR A 132 6.30 9.12 32.21
C THR A 132 4.78 9.00 32.06
N ALA A 133 4.08 10.11 31.81
CA ALA A 133 2.64 10.14 31.62
C ALA A 133 2.29 9.66 30.20
N TRP A 134 1.47 8.62 30.12
CA TRP A 134 0.97 8.06 28.88
C TRP A 134 -0.47 8.50 28.63
N GLN A 135 -0.78 8.83 27.38
CA GLN A 135 -2.14 9.16 26.94
C GLN A 135 -2.55 8.23 25.80
N THR A 136 -3.79 7.75 25.84
CA THR A 136 -4.34 6.87 24.80
C THR A 136 -4.58 7.62 23.50
N LEU A 137 -4.11 7.06 22.38
CA LEU A 137 -4.39 7.51 21.02
C LEU A 137 -5.45 6.65 20.33
N ASP A 138 -5.43 5.35 20.58
CA ASP A 138 -6.38 4.40 19.99
C ASP A 138 -6.60 3.23 20.95
N ARG A 139 -7.79 2.63 20.89
CA ARG A 139 -8.12 1.41 21.63
C ARG A 139 -8.91 0.47 20.74
N ARG A 140 -8.48 -0.79 20.70
CA ARG A 140 -9.07 -1.86 19.90
C ARG A 140 -9.43 -3.04 20.80
N SER A 141 -10.49 -3.74 20.44
CA SER A 141 -10.99 -4.91 21.16
C SER A 141 -11.82 -5.78 20.23
N GLY A 142 -11.73 -7.10 20.37
CA GLY A 142 -12.46 -8.05 19.53
C GLY A 142 -11.93 -8.09 18.09
N GLU A 143 -10.70 -7.66 17.87
CA GLU A 143 -10.05 -7.73 16.57
C GLU A 143 -9.70 -9.19 16.24
N SER A 144 -9.77 -9.53 14.95
CA SER A 144 -9.37 -10.83 14.44
C SER A 144 -8.61 -10.69 13.12
N PHE A 145 -7.86 -11.73 12.77
CA PHE A 145 -7.10 -11.83 11.54
C PHE A 145 -7.63 -13.01 10.74
N ALA A 146 -7.94 -12.78 9.47
CA ALA A 146 -8.60 -13.74 8.58
C ALA A 146 -7.64 -14.79 8.04
N TRP A 147 -6.34 -14.48 7.95
CA TRP A 147 -5.28 -15.39 7.52
C TRP A 147 -3.98 -15.13 8.31
N ASP A 148 -3.06 -16.10 8.22
CA ASP A 148 -1.73 -16.02 8.84
C ASP A 148 -0.87 -15.00 8.11
N GLY A 149 -0.08 -14.20 8.83
CA GLY A 149 0.69 -13.11 8.21
C GLY A 149 -0.17 -11.96 7.68
N GLN A 150 -1.40 -11.79 8.15
CA GLN A 150 -2.25 -10.68 7.69
C GLN A 150 -1.83 -9.37 8.35
N THR A 151 -1.44 -8.39 7.55
CA THR A 151 -1.31 -7.00 7.97
C THR A 151 -2.66 -6.30 7.98
N ARG A 152 -2.98 -5.64 9.10
CA ARG A 152 -4.15 -4.77 9.24
C ARG A 152 -3.70 -3.36 9.59
N ALA A 153 -4.31 -2.36 8.95
CA ALA A 153 -4.02 -0.95 9.18
C ALA A 153 -5.11 -0.27 10.02
N PHE A 154 -4.70 0.60 10.94
CA PHE A 154 -5.56 1.31 11.86
C PHE A 154 -5.21 2.80 11.87
N ILE A 155 -6.22 3.68 11.77
CA ILE A 155 -6.00 5.13 11.71
C ILE A 155 -5.92 5.73 13.12
N VAL A 156 -4.87 6.50 13.38
CA VAL A 156 -4.71 7.34 14.57
C VAL A 156 -5.54 8.62 14.41
N ARG A 157 -6.47 8.88 15.35
CA ARG A 157 -7.34 10.08 15.29
C ARG A 157 -7.48 10.76 16.65
N PRO A 158 -7.17 12.08 16.75
CA PRO A 158 -6.46 12.89 15.78
C PRO A 158 -4.96 12.56 15.74
N PRO A 159 -4.30 12.62 14.56
CA PRO A 159 -2.84 12.51 14.50
C PRO A 159 -2.18 13.72 15.18
N GLY A 160 -1.10 13.46 15.91
CA GLY A 160 -0.31 14.47 16.61
C GLY A 160 1.16 14.08 16.65
N THR A 161 2.02 15.05 16.95
CA THR A 161 3.47 14.86 16.98
C THR A 161 3.92 14.51 18.39
N TYR A 162 4.48 13.32 18.60
CA TYR A 162 4.85 12.82 19.93
C TYR A 162 6.25 12.18 19.94
N GLU A 163 6.88 12.17 21.11
CA GLU A 163 8.25 11.67 21.32
C GLU A 163 8.29 10.16 21.61
N LYS A 164 7.22 9.62 22.19
CA LYS A 164 7.16 8.19 22.54
C LYS A 164 5.81 7.62 22.16
N TYR A 165 5.86 6.38 21.69
CA TYR A 165 4.70 5.56 21.42
C TYR A 165 4.88 4.20 22.10
N ARG A 166 3.77 3.57 22.45
CA ARG A 166 3.78 2.15 22.83
C ARG A 166 2.46 1.49 22.49
N LEU A 167 2.51 0.20 22.22
CA LEU A 167 1.35 -0.67 22.10
C LEU A 167 1.23 -1.48 23.40
N VAL A 168 0.08 -1.41 24.05
CA VAL A 168 -0.21 -2.21 25.25
C VAL A 168 -1.31 -3.20 24.89
N LEU A 169 -1.02 -4.49 24.93
CA LEU A 169 -1.96 -5.54 24.55
C LEU A 169 -2.90 -5.86 25.71
N ASP A 170 -4.14 -6.23 25.40
CA ASP A 170 -5.11 -6.75 26.36
C ASP A 170 -4.82 -8.26 26.58
N GLY A 171 -3.67 -8.56 27.19
CA GLY A 171 -3.13 -9.91 27.35
C GLY A 171 -1.78 -10.10 26.65
N GLU A 172 -1.36 -11.36 26.49
CA GLU A 172 -0.21 -11.71 25.66
C GLU A 172 -0.66 -11.95 24.22
N GLY A 173 0.18 -11.59 23.24
CA GLY A 173 0.02 -11.97 21.85
C GLY A 173 1.36 -12.05 21.13
N THR A 174 1.37 -12.66 19.94
CA THR A 174 2.56 -12.82 19.10
C THR A 174 2.41 -12.07 17.76
N PRO A 175 2.48 -10.73 17.75
CA PRO A 175 2.58 -10.01 16.49
C PRO A 175 3.88 -10.38 15.77
N ALA A 176 3.79 -10.52 14.45
CA ALA A 176 4.97 -10.60 13.60
C ALA A 176 5.63 -9.23 13.44
N GLU A 177 4.80 -8.20 13.30
CA GLU A 177 5.24 -6.85 12.95
C GLU A 177 4.26 -5.79 13.45
N VAL A 178 4.81 -4.63 13.81
CA VAL A 178 4.11 -3.39 14.10
C VAL A 178 4.85 -2.28 13.37
N GLU A 179 4.17 -1.54 12.50
CA GLU A 179 4.73 -0.33 11.88
C GLU A 179 3.97 0.90 12.34
N LEU A 180 4.66 2.04 12.42
CA LEU A 180 4.09 3.34 12.73
C LEU A 180 4.38 4.28 11.56
N LEU A 181 3.36 4.58 10.75
CA LEU A 181 3.56 5.27 9.48
C LEU A 181 3.33 6.78 9.61
N ALA A 182 4.33 7.60 9.27
CA ALA A 182 4.26 9.06 9.32
C ALA A 182 4.55 9.72 7.96
#